data_AF-A0A914SLC4-F1
#
_entry.id   AF-A0A914SLC4-F1
#
_cell.length_a   1.000
_cell.length_b   1.000
_cell.length_c   1.000
_cell.angle_alpha   90.00
_cell.angle_beta   90.00
_cell.angle_gamma   90.00
#
_symmetry.space_group_name_H-M   'P 1'
#
loop_
_entity.id
_entity.type
_entity.pdbx_description
1 polymer ?
#
loop_
_entity_poly.entity_id
_entity_poly.type
_entity_poly.pdbx_seq_one_letter_code
_entity_poly.pdbx_strand_id
1 'polypeptide(L)'
;MDNFDYFLRADDDSYFAMENLRNFLLPFNKSEDLYFGARFKFQNVSKGYMSGGAGVILTKSALKKLVENFDNANICPQKSDENDDLSLGICAQNLNFTFVDTRDNLGRHRMLPWSPTTHFIKGLDKEQFQYLYYSYNQNLKNVCLNSY
;
A
#
# COMPACT_ATOMS: atom_id res chain seq x y z
N MET A 1 0.28 0.37 -21.98
CA MET A 1 -0.33 -0.20 -20.75
C MET A 1 -1.17 -1.46 -21.04
N ASP A 2 -1.36 -1.85 -22.30
CA ASP A 2 -2.45 -2.78 -22.62
C ASP A 2 -2.23 -4.26 -22.32
N ASN A 3 -0.98 -4.65 -22.05
CA ASN A 3 -0.61 -6.04 -21.83
C ASN A 3 -0.58 -6.46 -20.35
N PHE A 4 -0.86 -5.54 -19.42
CA PHE A 4 -0.74 -5.79 -17.99
C PHE A 4 -1.99 -5.35 -17.23
N ASP A 5 -2.41 -6.17 -16.28
CA ASP A 5 -3.58 -5.93 -15.44
C ASP A 5 -3.25 -5.14 -14.16
N TYR A 6 -2.03 -5.31 -13.65
CA TYR A 6 -1.54 -4.71 -12.41
C TYR A 6 -0.15 -4.12 -12.63
N PHE A 7 0.13 -3.04 -11.92
CA PHE A 7 1.39 -2.33 -11.96
C PHE A 7 1.91 -2.19 -10.54
N LEU A 8 3.11 -2.69 -10.29
CA LEU A 8 3.79 -2.62 -8.99
C LEU A 8 4.90 -1.58 -9.06
N ARG A 9 4.84 -0.60 -8.15
CA ARG A 9 5.97 0.24 -7.79
C ARG A 9 6.64 -0.36 -6.56
N ALA A 10 7.96 -0.46 -6.58
CA ALA A 10 8.78 -0.99 -5.50
C ALA A 10 10.09 -0.19 -5.40
N ASP A 11 10.63 -0.13 -4.19
CA ASP A 11 11.96 0.45 -3.93
C ASP A 11 13.05 -0.62 -4.13
N ASP A 12 14.31 -0.19 -4.23
CA ASP A 12 15.46 -1.07 -4.52
C ASP A 12 15.85 -2.01 -3.37
N ASP A 13 15.31 -1.77 -2.18
CA ASP A 13 15.44 -2.59 -0.97
C ASP A 13 14.19 -3.44 -0.65
N SER A 14 13.21 -3.49 -1.56
CA SER A 14 11.96 -4.22 -1.39
C SER A 14 12.02 -5.67 -1.91
N TYR A 15 11.35 -6.59 -1.21
CA TYR A 15 11.24 -8.00 -1.61
C TYR A 15 9.77 -8.46 -1.78
N PHE A 16 9.47 -9.12 -2.90
CA PHE A 16 8.14 -9.64 -3.21
C PHE A 16 8.18 -11.14 -3.51
N ALA A 17 7.45 -11.92 -2.70
CA ALA A 17 7.13 -13.30 -3.05
C ALA A 17 6.04 -13.30 -4.14
N MET A 18 6.45 -13.34 -5.41
CA MET A 18 5.55 -13.15 -6.57
C MET A 18 4.37 -14.13 -6.61
N GLU A 19 4.55 -15.36 -6.15
CA GLU A 19 3.46 -16.35 -6.06
C GLU A 19 2.37 -15.90 -5.06
N ASN A 20 2.77 -15.43 -3.88
CA ASN A 20 1.86 -14.90 -2.88
C ASN A 20 1.14 -13.64 -3.38
N LEU A 21 1.89 -12.76 -4.05
CA LEU A 21 1.33 -11.54 -4.63
C LEU A 21 0.28 -11.87 -5.70
N ARG A 22 0.60 -12.78 -6.63
CA ARG A 22 -0.33 -13.22 -7.66
C ARG A 22 -1.60 -13.80 -7.03
N ASN A 23 -1.45 -14.74 -6.10
CA ASN A 23 -2.58 -15.36 -5.41
C ASN A 23 -3.46 -14.35 -4.66
N PHE A 24 -2.87 -13.33 -4.05
CA PHE A 24 -3.60 -12.24 -3.41
C PHE A 24 -4.40 -11.40 -4.41
N LEU A 25 -3.87 -11.12 -5.60
CA LEU A 25 -4.50 -10.26 -6.60
C LEU A 25 -5.58 -10.96 -7.44
N LEU A 26 -5.52 -12.29 -7.58
CA LEU A 26 -6.45 -13.10 -8.38
C LEU A 26 -7.95 -12.78 -8.22
N PRO A 27 -8.51 -12.55 -7.01
CA PRO A 27 -9.94 -12.35 -6.85
C PRO A 27 -10.42 -10.93 -7.17
N PHE A 28 -9.53 -9.97 -7.43
CA PHE A 28 -9.90 -8.57 -7.62
C PHE A 28 -10.30 -8.25 -9.07
N ASN A 29 -11.26 -7.35 -9.24
CA ASN A 29 -11.66 -6.86 -10.55
C ASN A 29 -10.65 -5.83 -11.07
N LYS A 30 -9.97 -6.19 -12.15
CA LYS A 30 -8.89 -5.41 -12.77
C LYS A 30 -9.37 -4.12 -13.45
N SER A 31 -10.68 -4.03 -13.72
CA SER A 31 -11.32 -2.86 -14.32
C SER A 31 -11.74 -1.80 -13.30
N GLU A 32 -11.65 -2.09 -12.01
CA GLU A 32 -11.90 -1.12 -10.94
C GLU A 32 -10.65 -0.31 -10.62
N ASP A 33 -10.81 0.91 -10.11
CA ASP A 33 -9.71 1.78 -9.70
C ASP A 33 -9.19 1.38 -8.31
N LEU A 34 -8.45 0.26 -8.23
CA LEU A 34 -7.97 -0.31 -6.97
C LEU A 34 -6.54 0.12 -6.65
N TYR A 35 -6.32 0.42 -5.37
CA TYR A 35 -5.05 0.88 -4.81
C TYR A 35 -4.66 0.00 -3.62
N PHE A 36 -3.54 -0.71 -3.74
CA PHE A 36 -3.05 -1.67 -2.73
C PHE A 36 -1.68 -1.25 -2.19
N GLY A 37 -1.43 -1.56 -0.92
CA GLY A 37 -0.17 -1.28 -0.26
C GLY A 37 -0.25 -1.50 1.25
N ALA A 38 0.78 -1.07 1.97
CA ALA A 38 0.71 -0.89 3.42
C ALA A 38 0.13 0.50 3.73
N ARG A 39 -1.11 0.55 4.23
CA ARG A 39 -1.81 1.83 4.41
C ARG A 39 -1.37 2.55 5.68
N PHE A 40 -0.97 3.80 5.53
CA PHE A 40 -0.56 4.72 6.57
C PHE A 40 -1.61 5.81 6.78
N LYS A 41 -1.73 6.29 8.02
CA LYS A 41 -2.52 7.47 8.38
C LYS A 41 -1.69 8.71 8.07
N PHE A 42 -2.36 9.75 7.61
CA PHE A 42 -1.75 11.07 7.51
C PHE A 42 -2.78 12.13 7.86
N GLN A 43 -2.34 13.21 8.49
CA GLN A 43 -3.23 14.33 8.81
C GLN A 43 -3.76 14.91 7.49
N ASN A 44 -5.07 15.21 7.45
CA ASN A 44 -5.75 15.75 6.26
C ASN A 44 -5.85 14.83 5.03
N VAL A 45 -5.46 13.55 5.14
CA VAL A 45 -5.76 12.51 4.13
C VAL A 45 -6.59 11.42 4.79
N SER A 46 -7.92 11.55 4.72
CA SER A 46 -8.86 10.73 5.50
C SER A 46 -8.79 9.23 5.13
N LYS A 47 -8.52 8.91 3.87
CA LYS A 47 -8.29 7.54 3.41
C LYS A 47 -6.88 7.02 3.67
N GLY A 48 -5.97 7.87 4.15
CA GLY A 48 -4.55 7.56 4.29
C GLY A 48 -3.81 7.50 2.95
N TYR A 49 -2.61 6.92 2.95
CA TYR A 49 -1.81 6.67 1.76
C TYR A 49 -1.13 5.30 1.86
N MET A 50 -0.57 4.77 0.77
CA MET A 50 0.18 3.52 0.80
C MET A 50 1.67 3.84 0.91
N SER A 51 2.37 3.23 1.87
CA SER A 51 3.82 3.36 2.00
C SER A 51 4.55 2.72 0.81
N GLY A 52 5.52 3.44 0.25
CA GLY A 52 6.31 3.09 -0.92
C GLY A 52 7.23 1.90 -0.67
N GLY A 53 7.92 1.88 0.48
CA GLY A 53 8.81 0.78 0.86
C GLY A 53 8.10 -0.57 1.06
N ALA A 54 6.78 -0.58 1.29
CA ALA A 54 6.01 -1.83 1.29
C ALA A 54 5.61 -2.31 -0.12
N GLY A 55 5.87 -1.48 -1.13
CA GLY A 55 5.31 -1.59 -2.47
C GLY A 55 3.91 -1.01 -2.58
N VAL A 56 3.64 -0.48 -3.76
CA VAL A 56 2.34 0.06 -4.14
C VAL A 56 1.87 -0.59 -5.42
N ILE A 57 0.64 -1.11 -5.42
CA ILE A 57 0.06 -1.77 -6.59
C ILE A 57 -1.18 -1.00 -7.04
N LEU A 58 -1.29 -0.80 -8.35
CA LEU A 58 -2.44 -0.21 -9.01
C LEU A 58 -2.99 -1.19 -10.04
N THR A 59 -4.31 -1.25 -10.18
CA THR A 59 -4.91 -1.85 -11.38
C THR A 59 -4.62 -1.01 -12.61
N LYS A 60 -4.74 -1.62 -13.79
CA LYS A 60 -4.65 -0.92 -15.07
C LYS A 60 -5.57 0.30 -15.14
N SER A 61 -6.83 0.18 -14.69
CA SER A 61 -7.78 1.29 -14.66
C SER A 61 -7.30 2.43 -13.77
N ALA A 62 -6.88 2.11 -12.54
CA ALA A 62 -6.38 3.10 -11.59
C ALA A 62 -5.16 3.85 -12.14
N LEU A 63 -4.17 3.12 -12.68
CA LEU A 63 -2.96 3.74 -13.21
C LEU A 63 -3.25 4.61 -14.43
N LYS A 64 -4.13 4.16 -15.35
CA LYS A 64 -4.52 4.96 -16.50
C LYS A 64 -5.16 6.29 -16.07
N LYS A 65 -6.14 6.22 -15.15
CA LYS A 65 -6.83 7.40 -14.63
C LYS A 65 -5.90 8.32 -13.86
N LEU A 66 -4.93 7.78 -13.12
CA LEU A 66 -3.89 8.55 -12.45
C LEU A 66 -3.07 9.35 -13.46
N VAL A 67 -2.53 8.69 -14.50
CA VAL A 67 -1.71 9.33 -15.53
C VAL A 67 -2.47 10.43 -16.28
N GLU A 68 -3.74 10.17 -16.63
CA GLU A 68 -4.60 11.15 -17.30
C GLU A 68 -4.88 12.42 -16.47
N ASN A 69 -4.72 12.34 -15.15
CA ASN A 69 -4.98 13.45 -14.23
C ASN A 69 -3.72 13.94 -13.49
N PHE A 70 -2.54 13.40 -13.84
CA PHE A 70 -1.31 13.62 -13.08
C PHE A 70 -0.91 15.10 -13.06
N ASP A 71 -1.05 15.80 -14.20
CA ASP A 71 -0.69 17.21 -14.33
C ASP A 71 -1.78 18.17 -13.80
N ASN A 72 -2.92 17.65 -13.32
CA ASN A 72 -3.98 18.48 -12.77
C ASN A 72 -3.70 18.82 -11.31
N ALA A 73 -3.20 20.04 -11.07
CA ALA A 73 -2.84 20.54 -9.74
C ALA A 73 -3.99 20.55 -8.71
N ASN A 74 -5.27 20.50 -9.16
CA ASN A 74 -6.41 20.40 -8.26
C ASN A 74 -6.70 18.97 -7.78
N ILE A 75 -6.14 17.97 -8.48
CA ILE A 75 -6.31 16.55 -8.19
C ILE A 75 -5.05 16.00 -7.54
N CYS A 76 -3.90 16.28 -8.14
CA CYS A 76 -2.60 15.76 -7.75
C CYS A 76 -1.67 16.89 -7.31
N PRO A 77 -1.00 16.78 -6.14
CA PRO A 77 0.02 17.73 -5.73
C PRO A 77 1.15 17.82 -6.76
N GLN A 78 1.55 19.04 -7.12
CA GLN A 78 2.62 19.30 -8.10
C GLN A 78 3.95 19.73 -7.45
N LYS A 79 3.96 19.88 -6.11
CA LYS A 79 5.14 20.35 -5.39
C LYS A 79 6.16 19.22 -5.26
N SER A 80 7.41 19.51 -5.59
CA SER A 80 8.55 18.59 -5.53
C SER A 80 8.94 18.13 -4.14
N ASP A 81 8.48 18.84 -3.11
CA ASP A 81 8.97 18.68 -1.73
C ASP A 81 8.09 17.72 -0.91
N GLU A 82 6.99 17.22 -1.49
CA GLU A 82 6.09 16.28 -0.83
C GLU A 82 6.53 14.83 -1.10
N ASN A 83 6.47 13.98 -0.06
CA ASN A 83 6.73 12.54 -0.21
C ASN A 83 5.84 11.96 -1.32
N ASP A 84 6.45 11.31 -2.30
CA ASP A 84 5.76 10.79 -3.48
C ASP A 84 4.60 9.83 -3.16
N ASP A 85 4.75 8.99 -2.12
CA ASP A 85 3.72 8.10 -1.61
C ASP A 85 2.50 8.85 -1.06
N LEU A 86 2.74 9.97 -0.37
CA LEU A 86 1.70 10.84 0.16
C LEU A 86 0.99 11.55 -0.98
N SER A 87 1.73 12.10 -1.94
CA SER A 87 1.20 12.73 -3.14
C SER A 87 0.32 11.76 -3.92
N LEU A 88 0.78 10.52 -4.09
CA LEU A 88 0.01 9.45 -4.73
C LEU A 88 -1.26 9.10 -3.93
N GLY A 89 -1.19 9.07 -2.61
CA GLY A 89 -2.36 8.90 -1.74
C GLY A 89 -3.41 10.01 -1.89
N ILE A 90 -2.96 11.27 -1.98
CA ILE A 90 -3.84 12.43 -2.22
C ILE A 90 -4.52 12.32 -3.60
N CYS A 91 -3.74 12.04 -4.64
CA CYS A 91 -4.26 11.79 -5.99
C CYS A 91 -5.33 10.69 -5.97
N ALA A 92 -5.01 9.54 -5.38
CA ALA A 92 -5.89 8.37 -5.31
C ALA A 92 -7.19 8.70 -4.55
N GLN A 93 -7.12 9.48 -3.47
CA GLN A 93 -8.30 9.93 -2.74
C GLN A 93 -9.18 10.83 -3.62
N ASN A 94 -8.60 11.84 -4.27
CA ASN A 94 -9.32 12.82 -5.09
C ASN A 94 -9.91 12.18 -6.36
N LEU A 95 -9.25 11.17 -6.92
CA LEU A 95 -9.73 10.36 -8.05
C LEU A 95 -10.73 9.27 -7.64
N ASN A 96 -11.09 9.19 -6.36
CA ASN A 96 -12.02 8.21 -5.81
C ASN A 96 -11.59 6.74 -6.01
N PHE A 97 -10.31 6.45 -5.90
CA PHE A 97 -9.84 5.07 -5.90
C PHE A 97 -10.36 4.31 -4.67
N THR A 98 -10.52 3.01 -4.83
CA THR A 98 -10.77 2.08 -3.74
C THR A 98 -9.45 1.70 -3.11
N PHE A 99 -9.23 2.16 -1.89
CA PHE A 99 -8.09 1.73 -1.11
C PHE A 99 -8.43 0.34 -0.54
N VAL A 100 -7.68 -0.67 -0.93
CA VAL A 100 -7.94 -2.06 -0.54
C VAL A 100 -7.31 -2.35 0.82
N ASP A 101 -8.02 -3.10 1.67
CA ASP A 101 -7.43 -3.69 2.88
C ASP A 101 -6.62 -4.93 2.47
N THR A 102 -5.30 -4.84 2.59
CA THR A 102 -4.37 -5.88 2.13
C THR A 102 -4.09 -6.94 3.20
N ARG A 103 -4.74 -6.86 4.36
CA ARG A 103 -4.60 -7.86 5.42
C ARG A 103 -5.24 -9.18 5.02
N ASP A 104 -4.77 -10.27 5.59
CA ASP A 104 -5.42 -11.56 5.42
C ASP A 104 -6.68 -11.70 6.28
N ASN A 105 -7.35 -12.85 6.17
CA ASN A 105 -8.59 -13.14 6.90
C ASN A 105 -8.43 -13.17 8.43
N LEU A 106 -7.19 -13.22 8.93
CA LEU A 106 -6.85 -13.14 10.36
C LEU A 106 -6.45 -11.72 10.78
N GLY A 107 -6.50 -10.75 9.87
CA GLY A 107 -6.09 -9.37 10.09
C GLY A 107 -4.57 -9.17 10.11
N ARG A 108 -3.78 -10.11 9.58
CA ARG A 108 -2.31 -9.98 9.47
C ARG A 108 -1.94 -9.18 8.23
N HIS A 109 -0.98 -8.27 8.37
CA HIS A 109 -0.47 -7.48 7.24
C HIS A 109 0.30 -8.36 6.25
N ARG A 110 -0.01 -8.24 4.95
CA ARG A 110 0.74 -8.91 3.86
C ARG A 110 1.85 -8.02 3.30
N MET A 111 1.68 -6.71 3.37
CA MET A 111 2.62 -5.71 2.87
C MET A 111 3.21 -4.98 4.08
N LEU A 112 4.53 -5.06 4.23
CA LEU A 112 5.25 -4.64 5.43
C LEU A 112 6.21 -3.50 5.06
N PRO A 113 6.02 -2.30 5.62
CA PRO A 113 6.74 -1.09 5.22
C PRO A 113 8.10 -0.93 5.92
N TRP A 114 8.46 -1.83 6.84
CA TRP A 114 9.70 -1.77 7.60
C TRP A 114 10.52 -3.04 7.40
N SER A 115 11.81 -2.93 7.73
CA SER A 115 12.74 -4.05 7.62
C SER A 115 12.26 -5.29 8.38
N PRO A 116 12.56 -6.51 7.90
CA PRO A 116 12.21 -7.76 8.58
C PRO A 116 12.55 -7.73 10.08
N THR A 117 13.71 -7.19 10.44
CA THR A 117 14.19 -7.04 11.82
C THR A 117 13.17 -6.36 12.73
N THR A 118 12.48 -5.33 12.24
CA THR A 118 11.41 -4.61 12.96
C THR A 118 10.21 -5.51 13.28
N HIS A 119 9.92 -6.46 12.40
CA HIS A 119 8.78 -7.37 12.52
C HIS A 119 9.13 -8.62 13.36
N PHE A 120 10.39 -9.05 13.37
CA PHE A 120 10.82 -10.30 14.02
C PHE A 120 11.42 -10.12 15.43
N ILE A 121 12.07 -9.00 15.73
CA ILE A 121 12.70 -8.81 17.04
C ILE A 121 11.67 -8.37 18.09
N LYS A 122 11.57 -9.14 19.18
CA LYS A 122 10.76 -8.79 20.35
C LYS A 122 11.45 -7.70 21.16
N GLY A 123 10.70 -6.71 21.63
CA GLY A 123 11.21 -5.66 22.52
C GLY A 123 11.76 -4.40 21.83
N LEU A 124 11.76 -4.33 20.50
CA LEU A 124 11.94 -3.06 19.81
C LEU A 124 10.73 -2.16 20.04
N ASP A 125 10.97 -0.87 20.29
CA ASP A 125 9.92 0.12 20.34
C ASP A 125 9.22 0.17 18.98
N LYS A 126 7.90 -0.04 19.01
CA LYS A 126 7.04 -0.14 17.85
C LYS A 126 6.24 1.13 17.67
N GLU A 127 6.72 2.26 18.19
CA GLU A 127 6.10 3.57 18.04
C GLU A 127 5.69 3.83 16.58
N GLN A 128 6.56 3.50 15.62
CA GLN A 128 6.28 3.63 14.18
C GLN A 128 5.02 2.87 13.71
N PHE A 129 4.58 1.82 14.40
CA PHE A 129 3.35 1.10 14.06
C PHE A 129 2.09 1.96 14.27
N GLN A 130 2.18 3.06 15.02
CA GLN A 130 1.10 4.03 15.18
C GLN A 130 0.67 4.67 13.84
N TYR A 131 1.59 4.73 12.87
CA TYR A 131 1.32 5.27 11.55
C TYR A 131 0.45 4.35 10.70
N LEU A 132 0.34 3.06 11.02
CA LEU A 132 -0.52 2.17 10.25
C LEU A 132 -1.99 2.55 10.38
N TYR A 133 -2.70 2.53 9.25
CA TYR A 133 -4.13 2.73 9.20
C TYR A 133 -4.87 1.64 9.98
N TYR A 134 -4.42 0.40 9.79
CA TYR A 134 -4.89 -0.76 10.53
C TYR A 134 -3.87 -1.12 11.61
N SER A 135 -4.30 -1.12 12.87
CA SER A 135 -3.42 -1.50 13.96
C SER A 135 -3.05 -2.98 13.91
N TYR A 136 -1.83 -3.30 14.35
CA TYR A 136 -1.47 -4.68 14.64
C TYR A 136 -2.36 -5.22 15.76
N ASN A 137 -2.91 -6.41 15.53
CA ASN A 137 -3.60 -7.12 16.59
C ASN A 137 -2.56 -7.58 17.63
N GLN A 138 -2.55 -6.95 18.80
CA GLN A 138 -1.59 -7.23 19.87
C GLN A 138 -1.68 -8.69 20.40
N ASN A 139 -2.80 -9.38 20.14
CA ASN A 139 -2.96 -10.80 20.49
C ASN A 139 -2.26 -11.74 19.50
N LEU A 140 -1.86 -11.26 18.32
CA LEU A 140 -1.03 -12.00 17.39
C LEU A 140 0.42 -11.84 17.84
N LYS A 141 0.84 -12.69 18.80
CA LYS A 141 2.21 -12.75 19.33
C LYS A 141 3.30 -12.92 18.26
N ASN A 142 2.90 -13.20 17.02
CA ASN A 142 3.72 -13.45 15.86
C ASN A 142 3.09 -12.79 14.62
N VAL A 143 3.61 -11.64 14.20
CA VAL A 143 3.17 -10.93 13.00
C VAL A 143 3.49 -11.73 11.72
N CYS A 144 4.55 -12.56 11.77
CA CYS A 144 5.05 -13.34 10.62
C CYS A 144 5.35 -14.82 10.95
N LEU A 145 5.20 -15.26 12.21
CA LEU A 145 5.52 -16.64 12.62
C LEU A 145 4.22 -17.41 12.85
N ASN A 146 3.67 -17.94 11.77
CA ASN A 146 2.97 -19.22 11.73
C ASN A 146 2.80 -19.56 10.24
N SER A 147 3.80 -20.25 9.72
CA SER A 147 3.75 -20.93 8.43
C SER A 147 3.69 -22.44 8.73
N TYR A 148 2.64 -23.06 8.18
CA TYR A 148 2.26 -24.49 8.20
C TYR A 148 1.63 -25.01 9.49
#